data_AF-A0AAV6M5U9-F1
#
_entry.id   AF-A0AAV6M5U9-F1
#
_cell.length_a   1.000
_cell.length_b   1.000
_cell.length_c   1.000
_cell.angle_alpha   90.00
_cell.angle_beta   90.00
_cell.angle_gamma   90.00
#
_symmetry.space_group_name_H-M   'P 1'
#
loop_
_entity.id
_entity.type
_entity.pdbx_description
1 polymer ?
#
loop_
_entity_poly.entity_id
_entity_poly.type
_entity_poly.pdbx_seq_one_letter_code
_entity_poly.pdbx_strand_id
1 'polypeptide(L)'
;MGRTLPTASMTAKSTAFFFLLLLLAFYTPLLHGSPIKTIVVLVMENRSFNHMLGWMKKLNPKINGVDGTESNILNAADPKSKQFFFKDQAHHSFQAIRE
;
A
#
# COMPACT_ATOMS: atom_id res chain seq x y z
N MET A 1 -64.72 41.65 -5.60
CA MET A 1 -64.55 40.41 -4.80
C MET A 1 -63.31 39.70 -5.34
N GLY A 2 -62.17 39.86 -4.67
CA GLY A 2 -60.84 39.55 -5.21
C GLY A 2 -60.56 38.04 -5.28
N ARG A 3 -60.03 37.59 -6.42
CA ARG A 3 -59.50 36.23 -6.60
C ARG A 3 -58.05 36.21 -6.14
N THR A 4 -57.75 35.51 -5.06
CA THR A 4 -56.37 35.28 -4.61
C THR A 4 -55.73 34.18 -5.47
N LEU A 5 -54.57 34.49 -6.06
CA LEU A 5 -53.74 33.54 -6.79
C LEU A 5 -53.05 32.58 -5.80
N PRO A 6 -52.94 31.27 -6.08
CA PRO A 6 -52.23 30.34 -5.21
C PRO A 6 -50.73 30.61 -5.30
N THR A 7 -50.15 31.17 -4.24
CA THR A 7 -48.71 31.27 -4.04
C THR A 7 -48.18 29.86 -3.83
N ALA A 8 -47.76 29.20 -4.91
CA ALA A 8 -47.15 27.88 -4.85
C ALA A 8 -45.93 27.94 -3.91
N SER A 9 -45.90 27.05 -2.91
CA SER A 9 -44.89 27.03 -1.86
C SER A 9 -43.50 26.67 -2.41
N MET A 10 -42.76 27.69 -2.87
CA MET A 10 -41.35 27.55 -3.27
C MET A 10 -40.42 27.26 -2.07
N THR A 11 -40.90 27.44 -0.85
CA THR A 11 -40.15 27.22 0.39
C THR A 11 -39.81 25.74 0.63
N ALA A 12 -40.79 24.83 0.56
CA ALA A 12 -40.57 23.41 0.87
C ALA A 12 -39.57 22.70 -0.05
N LYS A 13 -39.57 23.04 -1.35
CA LYS A 13 -38.61 22.48 -2.32
C LYS A 13 -37.20 23.01 -2.10
N SER A 14 -37.08 24.28 -1.68
CA SER A 14 -35.79 24.90 -1.35
C SER A 14 -35.18 24.30 -0.08
N THR A 15 -35.99 24.01 0.95
CA THR A 15 -35.48 23.34 2.16
C THR A 15 -35.06 21.91 1.86
N ALA A 16 -35.84 21.15 1.09
CA ALA A 16 -35.47 19.79 0.70
C ALA A 16 -34.16 19.74 -0.10
N PHE A 17 -33.94 20.71 -1.00
CA PHE A 17 -32.71 20.84 -1.76
C PHE A 17 -31.51 21.20 -0.87
N PHE A 18 -31.71 22.08 0.11
CA PHE A 18 -30.68 22.40 1.11
C PHE A 18 -30.30 21.18 1.94
N PHE A 19 -31.28 20.39 2.41
CA PHE A 19 -31.01 19.14 3.12
C PHE A 19 -30.34 18.08 2.24
N LEU A 20 -30.67 18.01 0.94
CA LEU A 20 -29.99 17.15 -0.02
C LEU A 20 -28.54 17.57 -0.24
N LEU A 21 -28.26 18.86 -0.37
CA LEU A 21 -26.90 19.40 -0.48
C LEU A 21 -26.10 19.15 0.80
N LEU A 22 -26.72 19.32 1.96
CA LEU A 22 -26.13 19.04 3.26
C LEU A 22 -25.80 17.55 3.38
N LEU A 23 -26.72 16.67 2.99
CA LEU A 23 -26.51 15.23 2.91
C LEU A 23 -25.36 14.90 1.96
N LEU A 24 -25.34 15.43 0.74
CA LEU A 24 -24.24 15.21 -0.20
C LEU A 24 -22.89 15.65 0.37
N ALA A 25 -22.82 16.82 1.02
CA ALA A 25 -21.60 17.35 1.64
C ALA A 25 -21.08 16.50 2.80
N PHE A 26 -21.97 15.85 3.56
CA PHE A 26 -21.58 14.93 4.63
C PHE A 26 -21.21 13.52 4.14
N TYR A 27 -21.66 13.11 2.95
CA TYR A 27 -21.34 11.79 2.38
C TYR A 27 -20.05 11.78 1.54
N THR A 28 -19.62 12.92 0.99
CA THR A 28 -18.35 13.00 0.24
C THR A 28 -17.10 12.58 1.03
N PRO A 29 -16.87 12.96 2.31
CA PRO A 29 -15.68 12.51 3.05
C PRO A 29 -15.73 11.02 3.42
N LEU A 30 -16.91 10.40 3.49
CA LEU A 30 -17.08 8.95 3.75
C LEU A 30 -16.72 8.08 2.53
N LEU A 31 -16.82 8.64 1.32
CA LEU A 31 -16.47 7.95 0.07
C LEU A 31 -14.98 8.05 -0.29
N HIS A 32 -14.25 9.01 0.30
CA HIS A 32 -12.81 9.19 0.07
C HIS A 32 -12.00 8.28 1.00
N GLY A 33 -12.13 6.97 0.79
CA GLY A 33 -11.19 6.00 1.34
C GLY A 33 -9.82 6.18 0.67
N SER A 34 -8.75 6.34 1.45
CA SER A 34 -7.39 6.25 0.92
C SER A 34 -7.25 4.94 0.14
N PRO A 35 -6.64 4.94 -1.07
CA PRO A 35 -6.41 3.72 -1.84
C PRO A 35 -5.54 2.71 -1.09
N ILE A 36 -4.76 3.16 -0.10
CA ILE A 36 -3.93 2.31 0.75
C ILE A 36 -4.55 2.24 2.15
N LYS A 37 -5.03 1.05 2.53
CA LYS A 37 -5.68 0.79 3.83
C LYS A 37 -4.72 0.30 4.90
N THR A 38 -3.62 -0.36 4.51
CA THR A 38 -2.69 -0.99 5.46
C THR A 38 -1.29 -1.01 4.87
N ILE A 39 -0.31 -0.63 5.69
CA ILE A 39 1.11 -0.73 5.36
C ILE A 39 1.72 -1.70 6.37
N VAL A 40 2.41 -2.73 5.86
CA VAL A 40 3.20 -3.64 6.66
C VAL A 40 4.67 -3.37 6.36
N VAL A 41 5.42 -2.95 7.37
CA VAL A 41 6.87 -2.72 7.26
C VAL A 41 7.59 -3.88 7.92
N LEU A 42 8.30 -4.68 7.12
CA LEU A 42 9.11 -5.79 7.59
C LEU A 42 10.59 -5.42 7.43
N VAL A 43 11.30 -5.30 8.54
CA VAL A 43 12.74 -5.07 8.54
C VAL A 43 13.44 -6.39 8.79
N MET A 44 14.28 -6.80 7.84
CA MET A 44 15.05 -8.04 7.91
C MET A 44 16.50 -7.77 7.58
N GLU A 45 17.39 -8.58 8.16
CA GLU A 45 18.81 -8.57 7.82
C GLU A 45 19.01 -8.90 6.33
N ASN A 46 20.03 -8.31 5.72
CA ASN A 46 20.28 -8.25 4.27
C ASN A 46 20.25 -9.62 3.53
N ARG A 47 20.33 -10.76 4.25
CA ARG A 47 20.29 -12.11 3.65
C ARG A 47 19.05 -12.94 3.99
N SER A 48 18.32 -12.64 5.07
CA SER A 48 17.09 -13.37 5.41
C SER A 48 15.93 -13.04 4.47
N PHE A 49 15.87 -11.81 3.95
CA PHE A 49 14.88 -11.41 2.95
C PHE A 49 15.06 -12.16 1.62
N ASN A 50 16.29 -12.31 1.14
CA ASN A 50 16.58 -12.99 -0.12
C ASN A 50 16.21 -14.48 -0.04
N HIS A 51 16.40 -15.10 1.12
CA HIS A 51 16.02 -16.50 1.35
C HIS A 51 14.51 -16.69 1.35
N MET A 52 13.78 -15.80 2.03
CA MET A 52 12.32 -15.80 2.01
C MET A 52 11.80 -15.65 0.57
N LEU A 53 12.34 -14.72 -0.22
CA LEU A 53 11.92 -14.54 -1.62
C LEU A 53 12.27 -15.73 -2.51
N GLY A 54 13.46 -16.34 -2.33
CA GLY A 54 13.85 -17.55 -3.07
C GLY A 54 12.92 -18.73 -2.77
N TRP A 55 12.57 -18.94 -1.50
CA TRP A 55 11.58 -19.95 -1.09
C TRP A 55 10.17 -19.63 -1.62
N MET A 56 9.74 -18.37 -1.51
CA MET A 56 8.43 -17.95 -2.02
C MET A 56 8.32 -18.11 -3.54
N LYS A 57 9.40 -17.88 -4.30
CA LYS A 57 9.44 -18.14 -5.76
C LYS A 57 9.33 -19.63 -6.08
N LYS A 58 9.91 -20.52 -5.26
CA LYS A 58 9.71 -21.99 -5.38
C LYS A 58 8.23 -22.37 -5.17
N LEU A 59 7.52 -21.70 -4.26
CA LEU A 59 6.10 -21.96 -3.99
C LEU A 59 5.14 -21.31 -5.01
N ASN A 60 5.46 -20.10 -5.49
CA ASN A 60 4.69 -19.39 -6.49
C ASN A 60 5.64 -18.75 -7.52
N PRO A 61 5.83 -19.39 -8.68
CA PRO A 61 6.74 -18.90 -9.72
C PRO A 61 6.41 -17.52 -10.30
N LYS A 62 5.18 -17.02 -10.08
CA LYS A 62 4.77 -15.68 -10.53
C LYS A 62 5.38 -14.56 -9.68
N ILE A 63 5.97 -14.88 -8.53
CA ILE A 63 6.65 -13.91 -7.68
C ILE A 63 7.99 -13.53 -8.31
N ASN A 64 8.21 -12.23 -8.49
CA ASN A 64 9.50 -11.69 -8.90
C ASN A 64 10.48 -11.71 -7.71
N GLY A 65 11.01 -12.90 -7.41
CA GLY A 65 12.04 -13.13 -6.40
C GLY A 65 13.41 -13.42 -7.03
N VAL A 66 14.40 -13.69 -6.18
CA VAL A 66 15.79 -13.97 -6.59
C VAL A 66 15.96 -15.34 -7.26
N ASP A 67 16.80 -15.44 -8.29
CA ASP A 67 17.14 -16.71 -8.97
C ASP A 67 18.64 -17.07 -9.00
N GLY A 68 19.50 -16.26 -8.37
CA GLY A 68 20.94 -16.53 -8.32
C GLY A 68 21.74 -15.80 -9.38
N THR A 69 21.08 -15.11 -10.31
CA THR A 69 21.75 -14.21 -11.26
C THR A 69 22.05 -12.84 -10.66
N GLU A 70 21.41 -12.49 -9.54
CA GLU A 70 21.59 -11.21 -8.87
C GLU A 70 22.93 -11.14 -8.13
N SER A 71 23.54 -9.96 -8.10
CA SER A 71 24.78 -9.72 -7.38
C SER A 71 24.84 -8.32 -6.79
N ASN A 72 25.69 -8.15 -5.77
CA ASN A 72 26.05 -6.85 -5.23
C ASN A 72 27.55 -6.61 -5.37
N ILE A 73 27.94 -5.38 -5.69
CA ILE A 73 29.34 -4.93 -5.68
C ILE A 73 29.78 -4.61 -4.25
N LEU A 74 31.02 -4.96 -3.91
CA LEU A 74 31.61 -4.67 -2.59
C LEU A 74 31.58 -3.18 -2.26
N ASN A 75 31.82 -2.34 -3.27
CA ASN A 75 31.75 -0.90 -3.16
C ASN A 75 30.78 -0.35 -4.22
N ALA A 76 29.67 0.24 -3.78
CA ALA A 76 28.67 0.83 -4.67
C ALA A 76 29.19 2.02 -5.49
N ALA A 77 30.26 2.68 -5.05
CA ALA A 77 30.87 3.79 -5.76
C ALA A 77 31.88 3.37 -6.85
N ASP A 78 32.26 2.08 -6.91
CA ASP A 78 33.20 1.55 -7.90
C ASP A 78 32.55 0.43 -8.74
N PRO A 79 32.18 0.71 -10.00
CA PRO A 79 31.56 -0.28 -10.89
C PRO A 79 32.43 -1.51 -11.19
N LYS A 80 33.75 -1.43 -10.99
CA LYS A 80 34.69 -2.54 -11.20
C LYS A 80 34.97 -3.33 -9.92
N SER A 81 34.32 -2.97 -8.83
CA SER A 81 34.49 -3.61 -7.54
C SER A 81 34.05 -5.08 -7.57
N LYS A 82 34.61 -5.88 -6.66
CA LYS A 82 34.32 -7.30 -6.56
C LYS A 82 32.82 -7.55 -6.42
N GLN A 83 32.27 -8.37 -7.30
CA GLN A 83 30.86 -8.78 -7.25
C GLN A 83 30.68 -10.00 -6.37
N PHE A 84 29.63 -9.96 -5.55
CA PHE A 84 29.13 -11.08 -4.76
C PHE A 84 27.78 -11.49 -5.31
N PHE A 85 27.76 -12.63 -6.00
CA PHE A 85 26.53 -13.23 -6.51
C PHE A 85 25.72 -13.85 -5.38
N PHE A 86 24.40 -13.81 -5.54
CA PHE A 86 23.46 -14.51 -4.68
C PHE A 86 23.75 -16.03 -4.75
N LYS A 87 23.77 -16.68 -3.59
CA LYS A 87 23.98 -18.13 -3.47
C LYS A 87 22.96 -18.70 -2.46
N ASP A 88 22.38 -19.84 -2.78
CA ASP A 88 21.39 -20.57 -1.94
C ASP A 88 22.09 -21.31 -0.76
N GLN A 89 22.96 -20.60 -0.02
CA GLN A 89 23.92 -21.19 0.94
C GLN A 89 23.96 -20.43 2.30
N ALA A 90 22.90 -19.74 2.74
CA ALA A 90 22.94 -19.24 4.12
C ALA A 90 22.74 -20.38 5.12
N HIS A 91 23.79 -20.63 5.89
CA HIS A 91 23.72 -21.37 7.13
C HIS A 91 22.96 -20.53 8.17
N HIS A 92 21.93 -21.11 8.77
CA HIS A 92 21.17 -20.51 9.86
C HIS A 92 22.02 -20.48 11.14
N SER A 93 22.64 -19.34 11.47
CA SER A 93 23.13 -19.08 12.82
C SER A 93 22.14 -18.15 13.55
N PHE A 94 21.11 -18.74 14.14
CA PHE A 94 20.34 -18.06 15.18
C PHE A 94 21.18 -18.07 16.46
N GLN A 95 21.92 -16.99 16.69
CA GLN A 95 22.55 -16.78 17.99
C GLN A 95 21.62 -15.89 18.82
N ALA A 96 20.90 -16.51 19.75
CA ALA A 96 20.15 -15.78 20.75
C ALA A 96 21.15 -15.02 21.62
N ILE A 97 21.16 -13.69 21.53
CA ILE A 97 21.80 -12.84 22.53
C ILE A 97 20.96 -13.03 23.81
N ARG A 98 21.52 -13.75 24.79
CA ARG A 98 21.03 -13.69 26.16
C ARG A 98 21.73 -12.50 26.81
N GLU A 99 20.93 -11.50 27.19
CA GLU A 99 21.32 -10.51 28.19
C GLU A 99 21.37 -11.16 29.58
#